data_AF-A0A358DAW0-F1
#
_entry.id   AF-A0A358DAW0-F1
#
_cell.length_a   1.000
_cell.length_b   1.000
_cell.length_c   1.000
_cell.angle_alpha   90.00
_cell.angle_beta   90.00
_cell.angle_gamma   90.00
#
_symmetry.space_group_name_H-M   'P 1'
#
loop_
_entity.id
_entity.type
_entity.pdbx_description
1 polymer ?
#
loop_
_entity_poly.entity_id
_entity_poly.type
_entity_poly.pdbx_seq_one_letter_code
_entity_poly.pdbx_strand_id
1 'polypeptide(L)'
;FETGLDQLEPYRAHAGEFLSAAVSPRSPINPLSAESAEAFAIVEGLFAEAIDGAAPTRLTDDVRERMPDALVLAHLLLALFWVYDTSEGRQRTRLLLDRSLRLLSAVLPLARLPLVRGAVAEVLALVGSVRA
;
A
#
# COMPACT_ATOMS: atom_id res chain seq x y z
N PHE A 1 -4.83 4.01 9.01
CA PHE A 1 -4.70 2.65 8.40
C PHE A 1 -5.51 1.60 9.14
N GLU A 2 -5.48 1.49 10.48
CA GLU A 2 -6.33 0.52 11.20
C GLU A 2 -7.82 0.71 10.89
N THR A 3 -8.27 1.96 10.77
CA THR A 3 -9.62 2.31 10.32
C THR A 3 -10.01 1.60 9.02
N GLY A 4 -9.09 1.44 8.06
CA GLY A 4 -9.37 0.74 6.81
C GLY A 4 -9.60 -0.75 7.02
N LEU A 5 -8.81 -1.40 7.89
CA LEU A 5 -8.99 -2.81 8.24
C LEU A 5 -10.30 -3.04 9.01
N ASP A 6 -10.67 -2.11 9.88
CA ASP A 6 -11.91 -2.19 10.66
C ASP A 6 -13.15 -2.13 9.76
N GLN A 7 -13.10 -1.34 8.68
CA GLN A 7 -14.18 -1.30 7.67
C GLN A 7 -14.31 -2.60 6.86
N LEU A 8 -13.25 -3.41 6.79
CA LEU A 8 -13.27 -4.68 6.05
C LEU A 8 -13.80 -5.85 6.90
N GLU A 9 -13.78 -5.74 8.22
CA GLU A 9 -14.19 -6.81 9.14
C GLU A 9 -15.61 -7.38 8.84
N PRO A 10 -16.63 -6.57 8.47
CA PRO A 10 -17.94 -7.10 8.09
C PRO A 10 -17.90 -8.00 6.83
N TYR A 11 -16.98 -7.76 5.91
CA TYR A 11 -16.87 -8.48 4.62
C TYR A 11 -16.00 -9.73 4.69
N ARG A 12 -15.40 -9.99 5.84
CA ARG A 12 -14.49 -11.11 6.11
C ARG A 12 -15.00 -12.47 5.63
N ALA A 13 -16.29 -12.77 5.82
CA ALA A 13 -16.85 -14.08 5.47
C ALA A 13 -16.77 -14.36 3.96
N HIS A 14 -16.74 -13.31 3.13
CA HIS A 14 -16.71 -13.38 1.67
C HIS A 14 -15.36 -12.97 1.07
N ALA A 15 -14.38 -12.64 1.93
CA ALA A 15 -13.10 -12.09 1.51
C ALA A 15 -12.35 -12.99 0.51
N GLY A 16 -12.40 -14.30 0.70
CA GLY A 16 -11.78 -15.27 -0.21
C GLY A 16 -12.44 -15.31 -1.59
N GLU A 17 -13.78 -15.22 -1.63
CA GLU A 17 -14.56 -15.20 -2.87
C GLU A 17 -14.28 -13.92 -3.66
N PHE A 18 -14.31 -12.77 -2.98
CA PHE A 18 -13.96 -11.48 -3.58
C PHE A 18 -12.54 -11.47 -4.12
N LEU A 19 -11.57 -11.97 -3.36
CA LEU A 19 -10.19 -12.05 -3.81
C LEU A 19 -10.08 -12.91 -5.07
N SER A 20 -10.68 -14.11 -5.08
CA SER A 20 -10.62 -15.00 -6.24
C SER A 20 -11.21 -14.36 -7.50
N ALA A 21 -12.26 -13.56 -7.36
CA ALA A 21 -12.85 -12.82 -8.47
C ALA A 21 -12.01 -11.59 -8.88
N ALA A 22 -11.37 -10.90 -7.93
CA ALA A 22 -10.57 -9.71 -8.17
C ALA A 22 -9.19 -10.00 -8.79
N VAL A 23 -8.57 -11.14 -8.51
CA VAL A 23 -7.23 -11.47 -9.07
C VAL A 23 -7.24 -11.83 -10.56
N SER A 24 -8.41 -12.08 -11.14
CA SER A 24 -8.52 -12.33 -12.58
C SER A 24 -8.18 -11.06 -13.38
N PRO A 25 -7.25 -11.11 -14.36
CA PRO A 25 -6.89 -9.94 -15.18
C PRO A 25 -8.04 -9.38 -16.04
N ARG A 26 -9.09 -10.17 -16.26
CA ARG A 26 -10.27 -9.78 -17.06
C ARG A 26 -11.45 -9.33 -16.18
N SER A 27 -11.26 -9.28 -14.87
CA SER A 27 -12.33 -8.93 -13.95
C SER A 27 -12.47 -7.41 -13.85
N PRO A 28 -13.71 -6.87 -13.96
CA PRO A 28 -13.94 -5.43 -13.78
C PRO A 28 -13.73 -4.97 -12.33
N ILE A 29 -13.70 -5.91 -11.38
CA ILE A 29 -13.39 -5.64 -9.97
C ILE A 29 -11.92 -5.89 -9.63
N ASN A 30 -11.08 -6.18 -10.63
CA ASN A 30 -9.65 -6.21 -10.42
C ASN A 30 -9.18 -4.78 -10.11
N PRO A 31 -8.46 -4.55 -9.00
CA PRO A 31 -8.03 -3.20 -8.61
C PRO A 31 -7.13 -2.51 -9.64
N LEU A 32 -6.51 -3.27 -10.56
CA LEU A 32 -5.66 -2.75 -11.65
C LEU A 32 -6.40 -2.68 -13.00
N SER A 33 -7.70 -2.95 -13.03
CA SER A 33 -8.52 -2.79 -14.24
C SER A 33 -8.83 -1.31 -14.53
N ALA A 34 -9.19 -1.01 -15.78
CA ALA A 34 -9.63 0.34 -16.16
C ALA A 34 -10.91 0.76 -15.42
N GLU A 35 -11.79 -0.20 -15.15
CA GLU A 35 -13.05 -0.01 -14.43
C GLU A 35 -12.83 0.37 -12.96
N SER A 36 -11.71 -0.04 -12.37
CA SER A 36 -11.34 0.29 -10.98
C SER A 36 -10.47 1.55 -10.86
N ALA A 37 -10.16 2.24 -11.97
CA ALA A 37 -9.22 3.37 -11.99
C ALA A 37 -9.63 4.52 -11.05
N GLU A 38 -10.92 4.85 -10.96
CA GLU A 38 -11.42 5.89 -10.05
C GLU A 38 -11.22 5.50 -8.58
N ALA A 39 -11.58 4.26 -8.21
CA ALA A 39 -11.39 3.77 -6.85
C ALA A 39 -9.90 3.73 -6.48
N PHE A 40 -9.04 3.33 -7.42
CA PHE A 40 -7.60 3.33 -7.24
C PHE A 40 -7.05 4.74 -7.02
N ALA A 41 -7.48 5.72 -7.83
CA ALA A 41 -7.05 7.12 -7.71
C ALA A 41 -7.44 7.74 -6.36
N ILE A 42 -8.59 7.34 -5.79
CA ILE A 42 -8.98 7.75 -4.43
C ILE A 42 -7.98 7.22 -3.40
N VAL A 43 -7.61 5.94 -3.47
CA VAL A 43 -6.65 5.32 -2.54
C VAL A 43 -5.26 5.93 -2.69
N GLU A 44 -4.81 6.16 -3.92
CA GLU A 44 -3.54 6.85 -4.22
C GLU A 44 -3.52 8.27 -3.64
N GLY A 45 -4.61 9.03 -3.84
CA GLY A 45 -4.78 10.37 -3.29
C GLY A 45 -4.71 10.42 -1.76
N LEU A 46 -5.28 9.43 -1.07
CA LEU A 46 -5.16 9.31 0.39
C LEU A 46 -3.70 9.10 0.84
N PHE A 47 -2.91 8.34 0.08
CA PHE A 47 -1.48 8.18 0.39
C PHE A 47 -0.66 9.41 0.04
N ALA A 48 -0.99 10.12 -1.03
CA ALA A 48 -0.40 11.42 -1.35
C ALA A 48 -0.64 12.42 -0.20
N GLU A 49 -1.88 12.55 0.27
CA GLU A 49 -2.22 13.42 1.41
C GLU A 49 -1.46 13.00 2.68
N ALA A 50 -1.35 11.70 2.96
CA ALA A 50 -0.61 11.22 4.12
C ALA A 50 0.90 11.54 4.05
N ILE A 51 1.49 11.46 2.86
CA ILE A 51 2.91 11.78 2.63
C ILE A 51 3.17 13.29 2.69
N ASP A 52 2.24 14.10 2.22
CA ASP A 52 2.33 15.56 2.28
C ASP A 52 2.09 16.11 3.69
N GLY A 53 1.19 15.48 4.45
CA GLY A 53 1.00 15.76 5.87
C GLY A 53 2.16 15.29 6.76
N ALA A 54 2.99 14.36 6.27
CA ALA A 54 4.19 13.92 6.99
C ALA A 54 5.28 15.01 6.94
N ALA A 55 5.84 15.34 8.12
CA ALA A 55 6.79 16.44 8.32
C ALA A 55 7.77 16.62 7.12
N PRO A 56 7.81 17.80 6.46
CA PRO A 56 8.55 18.03 5.21
C PRO A 56 10.03 17.64 5.28
N THR A 57 10.61 17.71 6.48
CA THR A 57 12.02 17.41 6.77
C THR A 57 12.33 15.91 6.91
N ARG A 58 11.54 15.00 6.34
CA ARG A 58 11.85 13.55 6.42
C ARG A 58 12.09 12.87 5.08
N LEU A 59 11.67 13.45 3.95
CA LEU A 59 11.77 12.83 2.63
C LEU A 59 12.42 13.77 1.62
N THR A 60 13.08 13.22 0.60
CA THR A 60 13.53 13.95 -0.59
C THR A 60 12.40 14.00 -1.62
N ASP A 61 12.40 14.99 -2.51
CA ASP A 61 11.32 15.20 -3.48
C ASP A 61 11.08 13.96 -4.37
N ASP A 62 12.14 13.35 -4.89
CA ASP A 62 12.05 12.11 -5.70
C ASP A 62 11.35 10.94 -4.97
N VAL A 63 11.54 10.87 -3.65
CA VAL A 63 10.95 9.82 -2.82
C VAL A 63 9.51 10.17 -2.49
N ARG A 64 9.24 11.45 -2.19
CA ARG A 64 7.90 11.98 -1.93
C ARG A 64 6.96 11.73 -3.11
N GLU A 65 7.41 12.03 -4.33
CA GLU A 65 6.60 11.93 -5.55
C GLU A 65 6.16 10.49 -5.85
N ARG A 66 7.03 9.49 -5.63
CA ARG A 66 6.78 8.08 -6.00
C ARG A 66 6.26 7.22 -4.86
N MET A 67 6.26 7.73 -3.63
CA MET A 67 5.82 6.98 -2.45
C MET A 67 4.34 6.57 -2.49
N PRO A 68 3.39 7.43 -2.93
CA PRO A 68 1.97 7.07 -2.94
C PRO A 68 1.71 5.77 -3.69
N ASP A 69 2.32 5.64 -4.86
CA ASP A 69 2.25 4.48 -5.74
C ASP A 69 2.70 3.18 -5.07
N ALA A 70 3.84 3.27 -4.38
CA ALA A 70 4.39 2.15 -3.63
C ALA A 70 3.50 1.76 -2.46
N LEU A 71 2.87 2.75 -1.81
CA LEU A 71 1.91 2.51 -0.74
C LEU A 71 0.61 1.89 -1.27
N VAL A 72 0.16 2.20 -2.49
CA VAL A 72 -0.99 1.50 -3.10
C VAL A 72 -0.67 0.03 -3.36
N LEU A 73 0.49 -0.29 -3.92
CA LEU A 73 0.89 -1.70 -4.09
C LEU A 73 1.02 -2.41 -2.74
N ALA A 74 1.62 -1.76 -1.75
CA ALA A 74 1.70 -2.30 -0.38
C ALA A 74 0.30 -2.51 0.24
N HIS A 75 -0.65 -1.61 -0.03
CA HIS A 75 -2.03 -1.74 0.40
C HIS A 75 -2.71 -2.96 -0.23
N LEU A 76 -2.54 -3.19 -1.54
CA LEU A 76 -3.08 -4.38 -2.21
C LEU A 76 -2.46 -5.68 -1.67
N LEU A 77 -1.15 -5.70 -1.42
CA LEU A 77 -0.47 -6.83 -0.79
C LEU A 77 -0.94 -7.07 0.64
N LEU A 78 -1.20 -6.01 1.40
CA LEU A 78 -1.76 -6.12 2.75
C LEU A 78 -3.20 -6.65 2.69
N ALA A 79 -4.01 -6.19 1.74
CA ALA A 79 -5.36 -6.71 1.52
C ALA A 79 -5.34 -8.20 1.16
N LEU A 80 -4.42 -8.62 0.29
CA LEU A 80 -4.18 -10.03 -0.02
C LEU A 80 -3.85 -10.82 1.26
N PHE A 81 -2.89 -10.34 2.06
CA PHE A 81 -2.51 -11.00 3.30
C PHE A 81 -3.66 -11.06 4.31
N TRP A 82 -4.48 -10.00 4.39
CA TRP A 82 -5.66 -9.94 5.25
C TRP A 82 -6.67 -11.07 4.94
N VAL A 83 -6.83 -11.42 3.65
CA VAL A 83 -7.67 -12.56 3.25
C VAL A 83 -7.08 -13.89 3.72
N TYR A 84 -5.76 -14.06 3.65
CA TYR A 84 -5.08 -15.28 4.12
C TYR A 84 -4.95 -15.40 5.63
N ASP A 85 -5.12 -14.29 6.36
CA ASP A 85 -4.94 -14.28 7.80
C ASP A 85 -6.14 -14.91 8.53
N THR A 86 -5.92 -16.15 8.97
CA THR A 86 -6.90 -16.92 9.75
C THR A 86 -6.82 -16.67 11.26
N SER A 87 -5.94 -15.78 11.73
CA SER A 87 -5.86 -15.45 13.15
C SER A 87 -7.12 -14.72 13.66
N GLU A 88 -7.40 -14.85 14.95
CA GLU A 88 -8.53 -14.17 15.58
C GLU A 88 -8.43 -12.67 15.36
N GLY A 89 -9.48 -12.07 14.77
CA GLY A 89 -9.47 -10.66 14.40
C GLY A 89 -8.30 -10.25 13.49
N ARG A 90 -7.71 -11.15 12.69
CA ARG A 90 -6.59 -10.81 11.79
C ARG A 90 -5.43 -10.09 12.51
N GLN A 91 -5.11 -10.54 13.72
CA GLN A 91 -4.03 -9.98 14.53
C GLN A 91 -2.68 -10.02 13.82
N ARG A 92 -2.42 -11.03 12.97
CA ARG A 92 -1.16 -11.09 12.20
C ARG A 92 -1.09 -9.98 11.15
N THR A 93 -2.20 -9.65 10.51
CA THR A 93 -2.29 -8.54 9.55
C THR A 93 -2.06 -7.20 10.23
N ARG A 94 -2.71 -6.98 11.38
CA ARG A 94 -2.50 -5.77 12.18
C ARG A 94 -1.05 -5.64 12.63
N LEU A 95 -0.44 -6.74 13.08
CA LEU A 95 0.97 -6.79 13.47
C LEU A 95 1.91 -6.51 12.28
N LEU A 96 1.61 -7.06 11.10
CA LEU A 96 2.38 -6.82 9.89
C LEU A 96 2.33 -5.34 9.50
N LEU A 97 1.14 -4.74 9.45
CA LEU A 97 0.94 -3.33 9.18
C LEU A 97 1.73 -2.46 10.16
N ASP A 98 1.54 -2.66 11.45
CA ASP A 98 2.18 -1.87 12.49
C ASP A 98 3.72 -1.97 12.44
N ARG A 99 4.28 -3.19 12.32
CA ARG A 99 5.74 -3.37 12.20
C ARG A 99 6.29 -2.75 10.92
N SER A 100 5.55 -2.83 9.82
CA SER A 100 5.96 -2.23 8.55
C SER A 100 5.98 -0.70 8.63
N LEU A 101 4.99 -0.09 9.26
CA LEU A 101 4.95 1.37 9.48
C LEU A 101 6.06 1.85 10.42
N ARG A 102 6.38 1.09 11.48
CA ARG A 102 7.54 1.39 12.35
C ARG A 102 8.85 1.31 11.58
N LEU A 103 9.02 0.27 10.76
CA LEU A 103 10.20 0.10 9.92
C LEU A 103 10.34 1.25 8.93
N LEU A 104 9.27 1.61 8.22
CA LEU A 104 9.25 2.76 7.31
C LEU A 104 9.62 4.05 8.05
N SER A 105 9.05 4.29 9.23
CA SER A 105 9.36 5.48 10.02
C SER A 105 10.83 5.57 10.43
N ALA A 106 11.51 4.43 10.60
CA ALA A 106 12.94 4.38 10.92
C ALA A 106 13.83 4.51 9.67
N VAL A 107 13.41 3.95 8.53
CA VAL A 107 14.21 3.89 7.29
C VAL A 107 14.07 5.15 6.44
N LEU A 108 12.87 5.73 6.35
CA LEU A 108 12.60 6.88 5.49
C LEU A 108 13.52 8.09 5.75
N PRO A 109 13.85 8.46 7.01
CA PRO A 109 14.83 9.52 7.26
C PRO A 109 16.23 9.22 6.71
N LEU A 110 16.61 7.94 6.60
CA LEU A 110 17.90 7.50 6.07
C LEU A 110 17.98 7.65 4.55
N ALA A 111 16.85 7.77 3.84
CA ALA A 111 16.81 7.99 2.39
C ALA A 111 17.43 9.32 1.94
N ARG A 112 17.85 10.17 2.89
CA ARG A 112 18.66 11.38 2.64
C ARG A 112 20.13 11.06 2.38
N LEU A 113 20.62 9.91 2.85
CA LEU A 113 21.98 9.48 2.63
C LEU A 113 22.14 9.06 1.16
N PRO A 114 23.17 9.54 0.43
CA PRO A 114 23.27 9.33 -1.02
C PRO A 114 23.17 7.88 -1.48
N LEU A 115 23.79 6.95 -0.74
CA LEU A 115 23.77 5.52 -1.04
C LEU A 115 22.37 4.91 -0.86
N VAL A 116 21.70 5.24 0.24
CA VAL A 116 20.34 4.74 0.54
C VAL A 116 19.33 5.36 -0.41
N ARG A 117 19.47 6.65 -0.71
CA ARG A 117 18.63 7.38 -1.66
C ARG A 117 18.57 6.70 -3.02
N GLY A 118 19.73 6.31 -3.56
CA GLY A 118 19.81 5.63 -4.86
C GLY A 118 19.01 4.33 -4.87
N ALA A 119 19.23 3.48 -3.86
CA ALA A 119 18.50 2.22 -3.73
C ALA A 119 16.98 2.42 -3.55
N VAL A 120 16.56 3.37 -2.72
CA VAL A 120 15.13 3.67 -2.51
C VAL A 120 14.50 4.20 -3.80
N ALA A 121 15.16 5.12 -4.50
CA ALA A 121 14.65 5.68 -5.75
C ALA A 121 14.51 4.60 -6.85
N GLU A 122 15.43 3.64 -6.90
CA GLU A 122 15.39 2.51 -7.84
C GLU A 122 14.23 1.56 -7.52
N VAL A 123 14.04 1.20 -6.24
CA VAL A 123 12.88 0.39 -5.82
C VAL A 123 11.56 1.10 -6.14
N LEU A 124 11.46 2.40 -5.86
CA LEU A 124 10.26 3.18 -6.20
C LEU A 124 10.05 3.27 -7.71
N ALA A 125 11.11 3.37 -8.51
CA ALA A 125 11.02 3.34 -9.97
C ALA A 125 10.56 1.98 -10.48
N LEU A 126 11.05 0.87 -9.90
CA LEU A 126 10.57 -0.48 -10.22
C LEU A 126 9.08 -0.64 -9.90
N VAL A 127 8.64 -0.16 -8.75
CA VAL A 127 7.20 -0.14 -8.39
C VAL A 127 6.42 0.67 -9.43
N GLY A 128 6.92 1.84 -9.81
CA GLY A 128 6.31 2.66 -10.86
C GLY A 128 6.20 1.93 -12.21
N SER A 129 7.16 1.06 -12.55
CA SER A 129 7.16 0.30 -13.81
C SER A 129 6.04 -0.76 -13.89
N VAL A 130 5.50 -1.20 -12.75
CA VAL A 130 4.36 -2.13 -12.72
C VAL A 130 3.07 -1.48 -13.24
N ARG A 131 3.04 -0.14 -13.35
CA ARG A 131 1.88 0.64 -13.84
C ARG A 131 1.90 0.98 -15.33
N ALA A 132 2.95 0.61 -16.09
CA ALA A 132 3.10 0.94 -17.51
C ALA A 132 2.59 -0.16 -18.45
#